data_AF-A0A850SAD2-F1
#
_entry.id   AF-A0A850SAD2-F1
#
_cell.length_a   1.000
_cell.length_b   1.000
_cell.length_c   1.000
_cell.angle_alpha   90.00
_cell.angle_beta   90.00
_cell.angle_gamma   90.00
#
_symmetry.space_group_name_H-M   'P 1'
#
loop_
_entity.id
_entity.type
_entity.pdbx_description
1 polymer ?
#
loop_
_entity_poly.entity_id
_entity_poly.type
_entity_poly.pdbx_seq_one_letter_code
_entity_poly.pdbx_strand_id
1 'polypeptide(L)' 'MQDRKYQKKKAAVDKFIRKNHTTDHAVILNNVDVDYETLMQILDELRREGRIS' A
#
# COMPACT_ATOMS: atom_id res chain seq x y z
N MET A 1 8.17 -14.46 9.70
CA MET A 1 9.12 -13.33 9.66
C MET A 1 8.83 -12.58 8.35
N GLN A 2 7.78 -11.74 8.31
CA GLN A 2 7.45 -11.01 7.07
C GLN A 2 8.65 -10.10 6.70
N ASP A 3 9.00 -10.10 5.42
CA ASP A 3 10.18 -9.42 4.89
C ASP A 3 10.20 -7.95 5.31
N ARG A 4 11.33 -7.48 5.85
CA ARG A 4 11.53 -6.08 6.26
C ARG A 4 11.30 -5.11 5.08
N LYS A 5 11.54 -5.55 3.84
CA LYS A 5 11.22 -4.77 2.63
C LYS A 5 9.72 -4.62 2.44
N TYR A 6 8.95 -5.70 2.63
CA TYR A 6 7.50 -5.68 2.52
C TYR A 6 6.88 -4.70 3.52
N GLN A 7 7.31 -4.75 4.78
CA GLN A 7 6.79 -3.84 5.82
C GLN A 7 7.10 -2.37 5.52
N LYS A 8 8.27 -2.06 4.95
CA LYS A 8 8.59 -0.70 4.49
C LYS A 8 7.67 -0.25 3.34
N LYS A 9 7.43 -1.12 2.35
CA LYS A 9 6.51 -0.84 1.24
C LYS A 9 5.08 -0.61 1.76
N LYS A 10 4.58 -1.48 2.63
CA LYS A 10 3.26 -1.34 3.28
C LYS A 10 3.12 0.00 3.99
N ALA A 11 4.11 0.38 4.79
CA ALA A 11 4.11 1.67 5.50
C ALA A 11 4.13 2.87 4.53
N ALA A 12 4.87 2.78 3.42
CA ALA A 12 4.89 3.83 2.40
C ALA A 12 3.53 3.98 1.69
N VAL A 13 2.90 2.87 1.32
CA VAL A 13 1.56 2.84 0.71
C VAL A 13 0.51 3.38 1.68
N ASP A 14 0.46 2.91 2.93
CA ASP A 14 -0.49 3.41 3.95
C ASP A 14 -0.32 4.92 4.16
N LYS A 15 0.92 5.40 4.26
CA LYS A 15 1.22 6.84 4.37
C LYS A 15 0.74 7.62 3.14
N PHE A 16 0.94 7.08 1.93
CA PHE A 16 0.50 7.72 0.70
C PHE A 16 -1.03 7.83 0.63
N ILE A 17 -1.74 6.74 0.92
CA ILE A 17 -3.21 6.71 0.91
C ILE A 17 -3.77 7.70 1.92
N ARG A 18 -3.24 7.71 3.16
CA ARG A 18 -3.67 8.67 4.20
C ARG A 18 -3.43 10.13 3.81
N LYS A 19 -2.35 10.41 3.07
CA LYS A 19 -2.01 11.79 2.65
C LYS A 19 -2.87 12.26 1.47
N ASN A 20 -3.15 11.38 0.51
CA ASN A 20 -3.79 11.75 -0.76
C ASN A 20 -5.26 11.34 -0.83
N HIS A 21 -5.78 10.62 0.17
CA HIS A 21 -7.14 10.10 0.23
C HIS A 21 -7.56 9.31 -1.01
N THR A 22 -6.62 8.57 -1.62
CA THR A 22 -6.87 7.76 -2.81
C THR A 22 -6.28 6.36 -2.65
N THR A 23 -7.03 5.37 -3.15
CA THR A 23 -6.61 3.98 -3.28
C THR A 23 -6.43 3.57 -4.74
N ASP A 24 -6.41 4.54 -5.67
CA ASP A 24 -6.19 4.28 -7.09
C ASP A 24 -4.83 3.62 -7.33
N HIS A 25 -4.85 2.42 -7.91
CA HIS A 25 -3.66 1.61 -8.08
C HIS A 25 -2.63 2.28 -8.99
N ALA A 26 -3.07 2.90 -10.09
CA ALA A 26 -2.17 3.54 -11.04
C ALA A 26 -1.48 4.76 -10.40
N VAL A 27 -2.22 5.55 -9.63
CA VAL A 27 -1.66 6.69 -8.91
C VAL A 27 -0.63 6.22 -7.88
N ILE A 28 -0.92 5.16 -7.12
CA ILE A 28 0.01 4.64 -6.13
C ILE A 28 1.28 4.09 -6.79
N LEU A 29 1.17 3.27 -7.84
CA LEU A 29 2.32 2.68 -8.55
C LEU A 29 3.24 3.73 -9.18
N ASN A 30 2.67 4.86 -9.61
CA ASN A 30 3.45 5.95 -10.17
C ASN A 30 4.19 6.79 -9.11
N ASN A 31 3.77 6.74 -7.84
CA ASN A 31 4.29 7.59 -6.77
C ASN A 31 5.02 6.82 -5.66
N VAL A 32 4.80 5.51 -5.56
CA VAL A 32 5.36 4.65 -4.52
C VAL A 32 6.11 3.52 -5.22
N ASP A 33 7.36 3.29 -4.80
CA ASP A 33 8.20 2.20 -5.31
C ASP A 33 7.70 0.83 -4.80
N VAL A 34 6.67 0.32 -5.48
CA VAL A 34 6.03 -0.96 -5.22
C VAL A 34 5.54 -1.54 -6.55
N ASP A 35 5.70 -2.85 -6.71
CA ASP A 35 5.19 -3.60 -7.84
C ASP A 35 3.69 -3.90 -7.67
N TYR A 36 3.00 -4.18 -8.78
CA TYR A 36 1.56 -4.39 -8.81
C TYR A 36 1.10 -5.50 -7.87
N GLU A 37 1.77 -6.66 -7.89
CA GLU A 37 1.40 -7.80 -7.05
C GLU A 37 1.52 -7.47 -5.56
N THR A 38 2.63 -6.85 -5.16
CA THR A 38 2.85 -6.42 -3.77
C THR A 38 1.85 -5.35 -3.36
N LEU A 39 1.51 -4.41 -4.25
CA LEU A 39 0.49 -3.38 -3.96
C LEU A 39 -0.87 -4.03 -3.69
N MET A 40 -1.29 -4.99 -4.51
CA MET A 40 -2.57 -5.70 -4.32
C MET A 40 -2.63 -6.42 -2.98
N GLN A 41 -1.55 -7.11 -2.59
CA GLN A 41 -1.46 -7.76 -1.27
C GLN A 41 -1.54 -6.74 -0.13
N ILE A 42 -0.83 -5.62 -0.24
CA ILE A 42 -0.85 -4.55 0.75
C ILE A 42 -2.26 -3.96 0.88
N LEU A 43 -2.95 -3.66 -0.22
CA LEU A 43 -4.28 -3.08 -0.20
C LEU A 43 -5.30 -4.03 0.43
N ASP A 44 -5.24 -5.33 0.12
CA ASP A 44 -6.11 -6.33 0.74
C ASP A 44 -5.85 -6.42 2.26
N GLU A 45 -4.58 -6.43 2.69
CA GLU A 45 -4.24 -6.38 4.12
C GLU A 45 -4.76 -5.11 4.81
N LEU A 46 -4.54 -3.93 4.20
CA LEU A 46 -4.99 -2.65 4.77
C LEU A 46 -6.52 -2.59 4.87
N ARG A 47 -7.25 -3.17 3.90
CA ARG A 47 -8.71 -3.29 3.94
C ARG A 47 -9.18 -4.23 5.04
N ARG A 48 -8.55 -5.40 5.19
CA ARG A 48 -8.84 -6.34 6.29
C ARG A 48 -8.57 -5.74 7.67
N GLU A 49 -7.57 -4.88 7.77
CA GLU A 49 -7.26 -4.12 9.00
C GLU A 49 -8.20 -2.93 9.24
N GLY A 50 -9.11 -2.62 8.32
CA GLY A 50 -10.01 -1.46 8.42
C GLY A 50 -9.32 -0.11 8.28
N ARG A 51 -8.09 -0.08 7.73
CA ARG A 51 -7.33 1.17 7.50
C ARG A 51 -7.80 1.92 6.26
N ILE A 52 -8.38 1.21 5.31
CA ILE A 52 -8.92 1.76 4.06
C ILE A 52 -10.26 1.09 3.77
N SER A 53 -11.21 1.84 3.22
CA SER A 53 -12.55 1.38 2.82
C SER A 53 -12.58 0.97 1.34
#